data_AF-W1Y1R9-F1
#
_entry.id   AF-W1Y1R9-F1
#
_cell.length_a   1.000
_cell.length_b   1.000
_cell.length_c   1.000
_cell.angle_alpha   90.00
_cell.angle_beta   90.00
_cell.angle_gamma   90.00
#
_symmetry.space_group_name_H-M   'P 1'
#
loop_
_entity.id
_entity.type
_entity.pdbx_description
1 polymer ?
#
loop_
_entity_poly.entity_id
_entity_poly.type
_entity_poly.pdbx_seq_one_letter_code
_entity_poly.pdbx_strand_id
1 'polypeptide(L)' 'MAFKIWQIGLHLQQQEAVAVAIVRGTKECFLQRWWRLPLENDIIKDGRIVDAQRL' A
#
# COMPACT_ATOMS: atom_id res chain seq x y z
N MET A 1 -12.19 -22.39 11.47
CA MET A 1 -11.20 -21.85 10.50
C MET A 1 -11.01 -20.38 10.82
N ALA A 2 -9.82 -19.96 11.24
CA ALA A 2 -9.56 -18.54 11.47
C ALA A 2 -9.12 -17.91 10.14
N PHE A 3 -9.97 -17.08 9.55
CA PHE A 3 -9.52 -16.16 8.51
C PHE A 3 -8.50 -15.24 9.17
N LYS A 4 -7.20 -15.48 8.91
CA LYS A 4 -6.17 -14.55 9.39
C LYS A 4 -6.41 -13.23 8.65
N ILE A 5 -6.90 -12.23 9.37
CA ILE A 5 -7.15 -10.90 8.83
C ILE A 5 -5.82 -10.37 8.31
N TRP A 6 -5.72 -10.20 6.99
CA TRP A 6 -4.56 -9.54 6.38
C TRP A 6 -4.60 -8.07 6.76
N GLN A 7 -3.47 -7.55 7.22
CA GLN A 7 -3.29 -6.11 7.33
C GLN A 7 -2.64 -5.63 6.04
N ILE A 8 -3.23 -4.61 5.43
CA ILE A 8 -2.72 -3.98 4.22
C ILE A 8 -2.10 -2.64 4.59
N GLY A 9 -0.83 -2.44 4.23
CA GLY A 9 -0.16 -1.15 4.27
C GLY A 9 -0.06 -0.57 2.87
N LEU A 10 -0.29 0.74 2.73
CA LEU A 10 -0.12 1.47 1.48
C LEU A 10 0.83 2.63 1.71
N HIS A 11 1.89 2.69 0.90
CA HIS A 11 2.85 3.78 0.87
C HIS A 11 2.72 4.50 -0.48
N LEU A 12 2.25 5.73 -0.44
CA LEU A 12 2.00 6.55 -1.61
C LEU A 12 3.13 7.56 -1.80
N GLN A 13 3.76 7.54 -2.98
CA GLN A 13 4.85 8.43 -3.38
C GLN A 13 4.50 9.10 -4.72
N GLN A 14 5.21 10.16 -5.07
CA GLN A 14 4.89 10.97 -6.25
C GLN A 14 4.80 10.18 -7.57
N GLN A 15 5.62 9.14 -7.72
CA GLN A 15 5.71 8.36 -8.96
C GLN A 15 5.20 6.93 -8.83
N GLU A 16 4.85 6.51 -7.60
CA GLU A 16 4.46 5.12 -7.35
C GLU A 16 3.66 4.92 -6.07
N ALA A 17 2.84 3.88 -6.09
CA ALA A 17 2.18 3.33 -4.92
C ALA A 17 2.78 1.96 -4.61
N VAL A 18 3.14 1.74 -3.35
CA VAL A 18 3.60 0.45 -2.85
C VAL A 18 2.57 -0.09 -1.87
N ALA A 19 2.03 -1.26 -2.15
CA ALA A 19 1.10 -1.95 -1.26
C ALA A 19 1.78 -3.19 -0.69
N VAL A 20 1.56 -3.45 0.60
CA VAL A 20 2.05 -4.66 1.28
C VAL A 20 0.91 -5.33 2.03
N ALA A 21 0.81 -6.64 1.88
CA ALA A 21 -0.10 -7.48 2.66
C ALA A 21 0.71 -8.29 3.66
N ILE A 22 0.41 -8.11 4.95
CA ILE A 22 1.04 -8.84 6.04
C ILE A 22 -0.01 -9.62 6.83
N VAL A 23 0.44 -10.70 7.45
CA VAL A 23 -0.29 -11.38 8.51
C VAL A 23 0.41 -11.05 9.83
N ARG A 24 -0.32 -10.44 10.76
CA ARG A 24 0.19 -10.13 12.09
C ARG A 24 0.13 -11.37 12.98
N GLY A 25 1.29 -11.88 13.37
CA GLY A 25 1.43 -12.81 14.48
C GLY A 25 1.45 -12.08 15.82
N THR A 26 1.64 -12.83 16.91
CA THR A 26 1.68 -12.27 18.27
C THR A 26 2.90 -11.37 18.54
N LYS A 27 4.03 -11.63 17.88
CA LYS A 27 5.28 -10.87 18.02
C LYS A 27 5.92 -10.44 16.71
N GLU A 28 5.48 -11.01 15.60
CA GLU A 28 6.11 -10.86 14.29
C GLU A 28 5.05 -10.57 13.22
N CYS A 29 5.47 -9.90 12.15
CA CYS A 29 4.66 -9.67 10.98
C CYS A 29 5.22 -10.49 9.81
N PHE A 30 4.38 -11.29 9.19
CA PHE A 30 4.78 -12.11 8.05
C PHE A 30 4.32 -11.44 6.76
N LEU A 31 5.27 -10.98 5.95
CA LEU A 31 4.98 -10.50 4.60
C LEU A 31 4.42 -11.64 3.76
N GLN A 32 3.20 -11.46 3.23
CA GLN A 32 2.54 -12.42 2.37
C GLN A 32 2.69 -12.04 0.90
N ARG A 33 2.49 -10.76 0.60
CA ARG A 33 2.53 -10.23 -0.76
C ARG A 33 2.89 -8.76 -0.75
N TRP A 34 3.47 -8.30 -1.84
CA TRP A 34 3.73 -6.89 -2.09
C TRP A 34 3.46 -6.57 -3.55
N TRP A 35 3.15 -5.31 -3.81
CA TRP A 35 2.94 -4.76 -5.14
C TRP A 35 3.59 -3.39 -5.23
N ARG A 36 4.03 -3.05 -6.42
CA ARG A 36 4.52 -1.73 -6.79
C ARG A 36 3.80 -1.32 -8.07
N LEU A 37 3.07 -0.22 -8.00
CA LEU A 37 2.29 0.32 -9.11
C LEU A 37 2.87 1.69 -9.47
N PRO A 38 3.26 1.93 -10.73
CA PRO A 38 3.61 3.27 -11.16
C PRO A 38 2.36 4.15 -11.09
N LEU A 39 2.53 5.39 -10.62
CA LEU A 39 1.48 6.40 -10.65
C LEU A 39 1.73 7.35 -11.81
N GLU A 40 0.66 7.81 -12.43
CA GLU A 40 0.75 8.89 -13.40
C GLU A 40 1.23 10.18 -12.71
N ASN A 41 1.89 11.03 -13.49
CA ASN A 41 2.36 12.32 -12.99
C ASN A 41 1.19 13.14 -12.46
N ASP A 42 1.48 13.99 -11.48
CA ASP A 42 0.54 14.93 -10.86
C ASP A 42 -0.62 14.31 -10.07
N ILE A 43 -0.72 12.98 -9.94
CA ILE A 43 -1.66 12.33 -8.99
C ILE A 43 -1.29 12.70 -7.55
N ILE A 44 0.00 12.71 -7.24
CA ILE A 44 0.55 13.09 -5.94
C ILE A 44 1.56 14.22 -6.12
N LYS A 45 1.38 15.32 -5.41
CA LYS A 45 2.27 16.47 -5.46
C LYS A 45 2.55 16.98 -4.05
N ASP A 46 3.83 17.18 -3.73
CA ASP A 46 4.29 17.65 -2.42
C ASP A 46 3.69 16.85 -1.25
N GLY A 47 3.57 15.52 -1.42
CA GLY A 47 3.02 14.60 -0.41
C GLY A 47 1.49 14.65 -0.25
N ARG A 48 0.77 15.35 -1.14
CA ARG A 48 -0.69 15.42 -1.15
C ARG A 48 -1.25 14.73 -2.38
N ILE A 49 -2.35 14.00 -2.19
CA ILE A 49 -3.13 13.44 -3.29
C ILE A 49 -3.89 14.60 -3.93
N VAL A 50 -3.61 14.88 -5.20
CA VAL A 50 -4.21 15.98 -5.97
C VAL A 50 -5.41 15.47 -6.78
N ASP A 51 -5.36 14.23 -7.25
CA ASP A 51 -6.45 13.56 -7.96
C ASP A 51 -6.66 12.13 -7.44
N ALA A 52 -7.62 11.95 -6.53
CA ALA A 52 -7.94 10.65 -5.95
C ALA A 52 -8.74 9.74 -6.88
N GLN A 53 -9.32 10.26 -7.97
CA GLN A 53 -10.08 9.44 -8.91
C GLN A 53 -9.15 8.66 -9.87
N ARG A 54 -7.92 9.16 -10.04
CA ARG A 54 -6.88 8.55 -10.89
C ARG A 54 -5.94 7.61 -10.14
N LEU A 55 -6.10 7.50 -8.83
CA LEU A 55 -5.37 6.57 -7.96
C LEU A 55 -6.08 5.20 -7.91
#